data_AF-A0A7L2ZC35-F1
#
_entry.id   AF-A0A7L2ZC35-F1
#
_cell.length_a   1.000
_cell.length_b   1.000
_cell.length_c   1.000
_cell.angle_alpha   90.00
_cell.angle_beta   90.00
_cell.angle_gamma   90.00
#
_symmetry.space_group_name_H-M   'P 1'
#
loop_
_entity.id
_entity.type
_entity.pdbx_description
1 polymer ?
#
loop_
_entity_poly.entity_id
_entity_poly.type
_entity_poly.pdbx_seq_one_letter_code
_entity_poly.pdbx_strand_id
1 'polypeptide(L)'
;AGHVQLDSRPILPTTDGNKNITEVDALNISRQSLDPAVEYKMNHQRRGVALIFNHEHFFWRLTLPDRRGTMADRNNLHRTLTNLGFEVRLFDDLKAEDVQQRIYEASTEDHSNADCFVCVFLTHGEDGHIYAYDKEIEIQTITDMFRGDKCQSLVGKPKIFIIQ
;
A
#
# COMPACT_ATOMS: atom_id res chain seq x y z
N ALA A 1 -49.64 -6.75 -36.29
CA ALA A 1 -49.94 -7.49 -35.05
C ALA A 1 -48.79 -8.48 -34.83
N GLY A 2 -48.08 -8.56 -33.71
CA GLY A 2 -48.25 -7.94 -32.41
C GLY A 2 -46.89 -7.66 -31.75
N HIS A 3 -46.98 -7.10 -30.55
CA HIS A 3 -45.99 -6.31 -29.85
C HIS A 3 -45.54 -7.08 -28.58
N VAL A 4 -44.35 -6.72 -28.04
CA VAL A 4 -43.85 -6.98 -26.65
C VAL A 4 -43.26 -8.41 -26.45
N GLN A 5 -42.06 -8.61 -25.88
CA GLN A 5 -41.69 -8.22 -24.51
C GLN A 5 -40.17 -8.05 -24.31
N LEU A 6 -39.79 -6.89 -23.75
CA LEU A 6 -38.50 -6.64 -23.12
C LEU A 6 -38.49 -7.37 -21.77
N ASP A 7 -37.56 -8.31 -21.59
CA ASP A 7 -37.33 -8.94 -20.30
C ASP A 7 -36.57 -8.01 -19.36
N SER A 8 -37.35 -7.45 -18.44
CA SER A 8 -37.13 -7.33 -17.00
C SER A 8 -35.67 -7.33 -16.49
N ARG A 9 -35.31 -6.16 -15.94
CA ARG A 9 -34.16 -5.91 -15.05
C ARG A 9 -34.02 -7.01 -13.98
N PRO A 10 -32.80 -7.44 -13.61
CA PRO A 10 -32.58 -8.02 -12.30
C PRO A 10 -32.65 -6.89 -11.27
N ILE A 11 -33.72 -6.90 -10.47
CA ILE A 11 -33.75 -6.24 -9.16
C ILE A 11 -32.89 -7.12 -8.26
N LEU A 12 -31.71 -6.66 -7.88
CA LEU A 12 -30.99 -7.22 -6.74
C LEU A 12 -31.30 -6.36 -5.52
N PRO A 13 -31.97 -6.90 -4.48
CA PRO A 13 -32.16 -6.21 -3.23
C PRO A 13 -30.81 -6.04 -2.54
N THR A 14 -30.43 -4.81 -2.23
CA THR A 14 -29.36 -4.52 -1.29
C THR A 14 -29.87 -4.78 0.12
N THR A 15 -29.50 -5.94 0.67
CA THR A 15 -29.44 -6.15 2.11
C THR A 15 -28.09 -6.76 2.39
N ASP A 16 -27.12 -5.90 2.70
CA ASP A 16 -26.22 -6.15 3.82
C ASP A 16 -25.50 -4.86 4.23
N GLY A 17 -25.76 -4.47 5.47
CA GLY A 17 -25.32 -3.22 6.08
C GLY A 17 -23.88 -3.30 6.59
N ASN A 18 -22.90 -3.41 5.71
CA ASN A 18 -21.50 -3.17 6.08
C ASN A 18 -21.08 -1.75 5.73
N LYS A 19 -21.24 -0.86 6.71
CA LYS A 19 -20.66 0.49 6.73
C LYS A 19 -19.15 0.39 6.96
N ASN A 20 -18.37 0.20 5.90
CA ASN A 20 -16.92 0.43 5.88
C ASN A 20 -16.48 0.88 4.47
N ILE A 21 -17.16 1.90 3.94
CA ILE A 21 -16.76 2.51 2.66
C ILE A 21 -15.80 3.66 3.00
N THR A 22 -14.50 3.37 3.08
CA THR A 22 -13.46 4.40 3.25
C THR A 22 -12.82 4.85 1.93
N GLU A 23 -13.32 4.36 0.80
CA GLU A 23 -13.00 4.91 -0.52
C GLU A 23 -14.11 5.89 -0.93
N VAL A 24 -13.82 7.19 -0.79
CA VAL A 24 -14.72 8.29 -1.16
C VAL A 24 -15.05 8.32 -2.66
N ASP A 25 -14.38 7.51 -3.47
CA ASP A 25 -14.62 7.38 -4.91
C ASP A 25 -15.84 6.52 -5.24
N ALA A 26 -16.32 5.66 -4.31
CA ALA A 26 -17.39 4.71 -4.60
C ALA A 26 -18.81 5.34 -4.62
N LEU A 27 -19.00 6.55 -4.09
CA LEU A 27 -20.33 7.11 -3.83
C LEU A 27 -20.77 8.24 -4.77
N ASN A 28 -19.95 8.64 -5.74
CA ASN A 28 -20.32 9.69 -6.70
C ASN A 28 -20.62 9.15 -8.11
N ILE A 29 -21.33 8.02 -8.20
CA ILE A 29 -21.80 7.46 -9.48
C ILE A 29 -23.04 8.24 -9.96
N SER A 30 -22.88 9.54 -10.19
CA SER A 30 -23.72 10.28 -11.13
C SER A 30 -23.30 9.87 -12.53
N ARG A 31 -23.98 8.90 -13.16
CA ARG A 31 -23.89 8.48 -14.58
C ARG A 31 -22.74 9.11 -15.39
N GLN A 32 -21.50 8.88 -15.00
CA GLN A 32 -20.34 9.17 -15.83
C GLN A 32 -20.03 7.86 -16.54
N SER A 33 -19.98 7.92 -17.87
CA SER A 33 -19.43 6.82 -18.66
C SER A 33 -18.08 6.47 -18.07
N LEU A 34 -17.95 5.25 -17.52
CA LEU A 34 -16.67 4.74 -17.08
C LEU A 34 -15.79 4.65 -18.32
N ASP A 35 -14.84 5.57 -18.44
CA ASP A 35 -13.82 5.49 -19.48
C ASP A 35 -12.86 4.35 -19.09
N PRO A 36 -12.76 3.27 -19.89
CA PRO A 36 -11.90 2.14 -19.57
C PRO A 36 -10.40 2.50 -19.61
N ALA A 37 -10.04 3.68 -20.13
CA ALA A 37 -8.67 4.17 -20.22
C ALA A 37 -8.32 5.19 -19.12
N VAL A 38 -9.11 5.33 -18.06
CA VAL A 38 -8.78 6.22 -16.93
C VAL A 38 -7.49 5.75 -16.24
N GLU A 39 -6.53 6.65 -16.15
CA GLU A 39 -5.24 6.44 -15.47
C GLU A 39 -5.08 7.38 -14.27
N TYR A 40 -4.23 6.98 -13.32
CA TYR A 40 -3.83 7.87 -12.24
C TYR A 40 -3.08 9.09 -12.78
N LYS A 41 -3.33 10.26 -12.17
CA LYS A 41 -2.59 11.48 -12.48
C LYS A 41 -1.19 11.41 -11.87
N MET A 42 -0.20 11.12 -12.72
CA MET A 42 1.21 10.92 -12.36
C MET A 42 2.11 12.12 -12.77
N ASN A 43 1.57 13.33 -12.67
CA ASN A 43 2.19 14.58 -13.12
C ASN A 43 2.37 15.64 -12.01
N HIS A 44 2.41 15.22 -10.74
CA HIS A 44 2.77 16.08 -9.62
C HIS A 44 4.29 16.38 -9.63
N GLN A 45 4.72 17.28 -8.76
CA GLN A 45 6.12 17.73 -8.70
C GLN A 45 7.10 16.61 -8.35
N ARG A 46 6.68 15.63 -7.54
CA ARG A 46 7.50 14.49 -7.14
C ARG A 46 6.78 13.19 -7.45
N ARG A 47 7.53 12.13 -7.79
CA ARG A 47 6.95 10.78 -7.87
C ARG A 47 6.40 10.34 -6.52
N GLY A 48 7.16 10.58 -5.45
CA GLY A 48 6.79 10.27 -4.08
C GLY A 48 7.91 9.56 -3.32
N VAL A 49 7.58 9.10 -2.11
CA VAL A 49 8.51 8.41 -1.22
C VAL A 49 8.40 6.90 -1.43
N ALA A 50 9.54 6.22 -1.41
CA ALA A 50 9.63 4.77 -1.36
C ALA A 50 10.39 4.31 -0.12
N LEU A 51 9.73 3.60 0.78
CA LEU A 51 10.37 2.99 1.95
C LEU A 51 10.79 1.56 1.62
N ILE A 52 12.00 1.17 2.01
CA ILE A 52 12.48 -0.21 1.90
C ILE A 52 13.00 -0.65 3.26
N PHE A 53 12.28 -1.59 3.88
CA PHE A 53 12.67 -2.28 5.09
C PHE A 53 13.30 -3.61 4.71
N ASN A 54 14.58 -3.76 5.02
CA ASN A 54 15.38 -4.92 4.70
C ASN A 54 15.80 -5.63 5.99
N HIS A 55 15.36 -6.87 6.17
CA HIS A 55 15.72 -7.69 7.31
C HIS A 55 16.54 -8.89 6.82
N GLU A 56 17.84 -8.85 7.16
CA GLU A 56 18.77 -9.96 6.94
C GLU A 56 18.92 -10.79 8.21
N HIS A 57 18.99 -10.12 9.37
CA HIS A 57 19.24 -10.73 10.66
C HIS A 57 18.05 -10.58 11.60
N PHE A 58 17.87 -11.60 12.45
CA PHE A 58 16.75 -11.67 13.39
C PHE A 58 17.23 -12.00 14.80
N PHE A 59 16.46 -11.55 15.78
CA PHE A 59 16.72 -11.85 17.18
C PHE A 59 16.64 -13.37 17.39
N TRP A 60 17.71 -13.95 17.95
CA TRP A 60 17.91 -15.40 18.03
C TRP A 60 16.73 -16.20 18.63
N ARG A 61 15.93 -15.58 19.52
CA ARG A 61 14.75 -16.22 20.13
C ARG A 61 13.61 -16.46 19.15
N LEU A 62 13.58 -15.74 18.03
CA LEU A 62 12.62 -15.95 16.95
C LEU A 62 12.91 -17.24 16.17
N THR A 63 14.11 -17.82 16.31
CA THR A 63 14.53 -19.05 15.60
C THR A 63 14.40 -18.97 14.08
N LEU A 64 14.46 -17.76 13.52
CA LEU A 64 14.41 -17.51 12.09
C LEU A 64 15.82 -17.54 11.48
N PRO A 65 15.99 -18.12 10.28
CA PRO A 65 17.28 -18.14 9.59
C PRO A 65 17.62 -16.76 8.98
N ASP A 66 18.91 -16.47 8.85
CA ASP A 66 19.37 -15.27 8.14
C ASP A 66 18.94 -15.29 6.67
N ARG A 67 18.53 -14.14 6.13
CA ARG A 67 18.06 -13.99 4.73
C ARG A 67 19.19 -13.58 3.79
N ARG A 68 20.22 -14.42 3.69
CA ARG A 68 21.38 -14.16 2.83
C ARG A 68 20.96 -13.88 1.40
N GLY A 69 21.42 -12.76 0.85
CA GLY A 69 21.07 -12.30 -0.50
C GLY A 69 20.07 -11.14 -0.52
N THR A 70 19.35 -10.88 0.58
CA THR A 70 18.40 -9.75 0.66
C THR A 70 19.04 -8.39 0.39
N MET A 71 20.33 -8.25 0.68
CA MET A 71 21.10 -7.04 0.35
C MET A 71 21.20 -6.78 -1.16
N ALA A 72 21.24 -7.84 -1.99
CA ALA A 72 21.19 -7.70 -3.43
C ALA A 72 19.82 -7.18 -3.90
N ASP A 73 18.74 -7.72 -3.33
CA ASP A 73 17.36 -7.28 -3.62
C ASP A 73 17.14 -5.83 -3.21
N ARG A 74 17.55 -5.47 -1.98
CA ARG A 74 17.51 -4.08 -1.48
C ARG A 74 18.22 -3.13 -2.42
N ASN A 75 19.44 -3.45 -2.84
CA ASN A 75 20.23 -2.58 -3.72
C ASN A 75 19.61 -2.46 -5.12
N ASN A 76 19.05 -3.54 -5.65
CA ASN A 76 18.38 -3.54 -6.95
C ASN A 76 17.09 -2.69 -6.91
N LEU A 77 16.29 -2.84 -5.86
CA LEU A 77 15.09 -2.04 -5.63
C LEU A 77 15.44 -0.57 -5.42
N HIS A 78 16.46 -0.25 -4.63
CA HIS A 78 16.93 1.12 -4.43
C HIS A 78 17.24 1.78 -5.78
N ARG A 79 18.07 1.13 -6.61
CA ARG A 79 18.42 1.64 -7.94
C ARG A 79 17.20 1.79 -8.83
N THR A 80 16.32 0.80 -8.87
CA THR A 80 15.14 0.78 -9.75
C THR A 80 14.15 1.87 -9.36
N LEU A 81 13.82 2.01 -8.08
CA LEU A 81 12.88 3.02 -7.59
C LEU A 81 13.47 4.43 -7.71
N THR A 82 14.77 4.59 -7.50
CA THR A 82 15.45 5.87 -7.75
C THR A 82 15.35 6.26 -9.23
N ASN A 83 15.59 5.32 -10.15
CA ASN A 83 15.46 5.57 -11.58
C ASN A 83 14.01 5.92 -12.01
N LEU A 84 13.01 5.44 -11.26
CA LEU A 84 11.59 5.79 -11.47
C LEU A 84 11.21 7.15 -10.85
N GLY A 85 12.15 7.83 -10.19
CA GLY A 85 12.01 9.17 -9.63
C GLY A 85 11.56 9.21 -8.17
N PHE A 86 11.54 8.08 -7.46
CA PHE A 86 11.20 8.05 -6.05
C PHE A 86 12.32 8.57 -5.16
N GLU A 87 11.94 9.20 -4.04
CA GLU A 87 12.81 9.43 -2.90
C GLU A 87 12.89 8.15 -2.07
N VAL A 88 13.96 7.38 -2.25
CA VAL A 88 14.09 6.07 -1.60
C VAL A 88 14.76 6.20 -0.22
N ARG A 89 14.14 5.59 0.80
CA ARG A 89 14.65 5.53 2.17
C ARG A 89 14.85 4.07 2.57
N LEU A 90 16.07 3.72 2.99
CA LEU A 90 16.49 2.36 3.28
C LEU A 90 16.63 2.16 4.79
N PHE A 91 16.12 1.05 5.30
CA PHE A 91 16.20 0.67 6.70
C PHE A 91 16.61 -0.78 6.83
N ASP A 92 17.69 -1.05 7.58
CA ASP A 92 18.22 -2.41 7.77
C ASP A 92 17.99 -2.87 9.21
N ASP A 93 17.48 -4.10 9.38
CA ASP A 93 17.36 -4.82 10.65
C ASP A 93 16.74 -3.99 11.80
N LEU A 94 15.72 -3.19 11.49
CA LEU A 94 15.00 -2.40 12.49
C LEU A 94 14.17 -3.27 13.43
N LYS A 95 14.02 -2.82 14.68
CA LYS A 95 13.03 -3.38 15.59
C LYS A 95 11.62 -2.98 15.19
N ALA A 96 10.63 -3.74 15.64
CA ALA A 96 9.24 -3.52 15.28
C ALA A 96 8.69 -2.15 15.70
N GLU A 97 9.17 -1.59 16.81
CA GLU A 97 8.84 -0.23 17.23
C GLU A 97 9.40 0.81 16.27
N ASP A 98 10.67 0.66 15.87
CA ASP A 98 11.32 1.56 14.91
C ASP A 98 10.67 1.47 13.52
N VAL A 99 10.31 0.26 13.06
CA VAL A 99 9.57 0.07 11.80
C VAL A 99 8.25 0.82 11.86
N GLN A 100 7.45 0.62 12.91
CA GLN A 100 6.17 1.33 13.08
C GLN A 100 6.36 2.84 13.14
N GLN A 101 7.40 3.33 13.83
CA GLN A 101 7.71 4.75 13.91
C GLN A 101 8.04 5.34 12.52
N ARG A 102 8.86 4.68 11.71
CA ARG A 102 9.20 5.16 10.35
C ARG A 102 8.00 5.16 9.42
N ILE A 103 7.13 4.17 9.55
CA ILE A 103 5.90 4.08 8.76
C ILE A 103 4.92 5.18 9.19
N TYR A 104 4.78 5.40 10.50
CA TYR A 104 3.93 6.44 11.04
C TYR A 104 4.40 7.82 10.57
N GLU A 105 5.69 8.12 10.68
CA GLU A 105 6.30 9.36 10.16
C GLU A 105 5.92 9.57 8.68
N ALA A 106 6.17 8.57 7.85
CA ALA A 106 5.83 8.64 6.43
C ALA A 106 4.32 8.80 6.17
N SER A 107 3.45 8.20 6.99
CA SER A 107 1.99 8.36 6.85
C SER A 107 1.51 9.77 7.21
N THR A 108 2.25 10.47 8.08
CA THR A 108 1.92 11.84 8.53
C THR A 108 2.57 12.93 7.68
N GLU A 109 3.49 12.58 6.79
CA GLU A 109 4.10 13.50 5.83
C GLU A 109 3.08 14.06 4.82
N ASP A 110 3.39 15.23 4.26
CA ASP A 110 2.58 15.83 3.20
C ASP A 110 2.93 15.23 1.82
N HIS A 111 2.01 14.42 1.30
CA HIS A 111 2.06 13.80 -0.02
C HIS A 111 1.28 14.57 -1.09
N SER A 112 0.82 15.79 -0.83
CA SER A 112 -0.02 16.55 -1.77
C SER A 112 0.68 16.76 -3.13
N ASN A 113 1.99 16.96 -3.10
CA ASN A 113 2.84 17.12 -4.29
C ASN A 113 3.50 15.82 -4.79
N ALA A 114 3.13 14.66 -4.25
CA ALA A 114 3.59 13.34 -4.68
C ALA A 114 2.56 12.67 -5.61
N ASP A 115 3.02 11.86 -6.56
CA ASP A 115 2.12 11.04 -7.40
C ASP A 115 1.59 9.82 -6.65
N CYS A 116 2.46 9.11 -5.95
CA CYS A 116 2.13 7.86 -5.26
C CYS A 116 3.07 7.58 -4.07
N PHE A 117 2.79 6.49 -3.36
CA PHE A 117 3.61 6.00 -2.25
C PHE A 117 3.97 4.52 -2.47
N VAL A 118 5.20 4.14 -2.13
CA VAL A 118 5.68 2.76 -2.18
C VAL A 118 6.26 2.37 -0.81
N CYS A 119 5.93 1.17 -0.34
CA CYS A 119 6.54 0.57 0.83
C CYS A 119 6.92 -0.89 0.53
N VAL A 120 8.17 -1.24 0.79
CA VAL A 120 8.71 -2.58 0.51
C VAL A 120 9.21 -3.20 1.80
N PHE A 121 8.81 -4.44 2.05
CA PHE A 121 9.32 -5.27 3.14
C PHE A 121 10.04 -6.48 2.55
N LEU A 122 11.32 -6.61 2.85
CA LEU A 122 12.15 -7.78 2.55
C LEU A 122 12.42 -8.50 3.87
N THR A 123 11.61 -9.50 4.22
CA THR A 123 11.67 -10.17 5.52
C THR A 123 11.00 -11.55 5.51
N HIS A 124 11.04 -12.27 6.63
CA HIS A 124 10.16 -13.42 6.83
C HIS A 124 8.75 -12.95 7.13
N GLY A 125 7.76 -13.78 6.83
CA GLY A 125 6.37 -13.52 7.20
C GLY A 125 5.57 -14.81 7.29
N GLU A 126 4.51 -14.78 8.08
CA GLU A 126 3.58 -15.88 8.30
C GLU A 126 2.19 -15.30 8.63
N ASP A 127 1.12 -15.91 8.12
CA ASP A 127 -0.28 -15.61 8.47
C ASP A 127 -0.64 -14.11 8.59
N GLY A 128 -0.29 -13.31 7.57
CA GLY A 128 -0.62 -11.88 7.54
C GLY A 128 0.31 -10.99 8.38
N HIS A 129 1.40 -11.56 8.90
CA HIS A 129 2.43 -10.86 9.65
C HIS A 129 3.75 -10.82 8.89
N ILE A 130 4.55 -9.81 9.18
CA ILE A 130 5.94 -9.69 8.76
C ILE A 130 6.85 -9.62 9.98
N TYR A 131 8.05 -10.15 9.90
CA TYR A 131 9.02 -10.07 10.98
C TYR A 131 9.85 -8.79 10.89
N ALA A 132 9.93 -8.06 11.99
CA ALA A 132 11.03 -7.12 12.22
C ALA A 132 12.19 -7.87 12.87
N TYR A 133 13.23 -7.14 13.30
CA TYR A 133 14.37 -7.76 13.97
C TYR A 133 13.97 -8.56 15.21
N ASP A 134 13.07 -8.03 16.04
CA ASP A 134 12.77 -8.55 17.38
C ASP A 134 11.42 -9.25 17.53
N LYS A 135 10.42 -8.91 16.71
CA LYS A 135 9.07 -9.51 16.74
C LYS A 135 8.33 -9.30 15.43
N GLU A 136 7.19 -9.98 15.30
CA GLU A 136 6.26 -9.80 14.18
C GLU A 136 5.43 -8.52 14.26
N ILE A 137 4.98 -8.05 13.10
CA ILE A 137 4.09 -6.92 12.90
C ILE A 137 2.98 -7.36 11.96
N GLU A 138 1.74 -7.08 12.33
CA GLU A 138 0.59 -7.33 11.46
C GLU A 138 0.62 -6.36 10.26
N ILE A 139 0.50 -6.90 9.04
CA ILE A 139 0.50 -6.10 7.81
C ILE A 139 -0.66 -5.09 7.83
N GLN A 140 -1.81 -5.47 8.38
CA GLN A 140 -2.97 -4.61 8.47
C GLN A 140 -2.67 -3.32 9.28
N THR A 141 -1.93 -3.45 10.39
CA THR A 141 -1.52 -2.29 11.21
C THR A 141 -0.70 -1.29 10.39
N ILE A 142 0.12 -1.78 9.46
CA ILE A 142 0.95 -0.96 8.56
C ILE A 142 0.08 -0.28 7.50
N THR A 143 -0.75 -1.04 6.79
CA THR A 143 -1.57 -0.50 5.69
C THR A 143 -2.65 0.45 6.20
N ASP A 144 -3.15 0.23 7.41
CA ASP A 144 -4.20 1.04 8.04
C ASP A 144 -3.76 2.47 8.32
N MET A 145 -2.46 2.76 8.42
CA MET A 145 -1.93 4.12 8.58
C MET A 145 -2.08 4.97 7.31
N PHE A 146 -2.20 4.34 6.13
CA PHE A 146 -2.33 5.02 4.84
C PHE A 146 -3.76 5.03 4.29
N ARG A 147 -4.75 4.67 5.12
CA ARG A 147 -6.17 4.80 4.75
C ARG A 147 -6.54 6.26 4.57
N GLY A 148 -7.54 6.52 3.71
CA GLY A 148 -7.90 7.88 3.30
C GLY A 148 -8.36 8.79 4.44
N ASP A 149 -8.88 8.23 5.53
CA ASP A 149 -9.26 8.96 6.74
C ASP A 149 -8.05 9.38 7.59
N LYS A 150 -6.93 8.64 7.50
CA LYS A 150 -5.70 8.92 8.28
C LYS A 150 -4.64 9.66 7.47
N CYS A 151 -4.49 9.35 6.19
CA CYS A 151 -3.53 9.97 5.28
C CYS A 151 -4.26 10.63 4.10
N GLN A 152 -4.81 11.82 4.35
CA GLN A 152 -5.65 12.52 3.37
C GLN A 152 -4.89 12.93 2.10
N SER A 153 -3.60 13.23 2.21
CA SER A 153 -2.75 13.66 1.09
C SER A 153 -2.48 12.55 0.05
N LEU A 154 -2.79 11.28 0.38
CA LEU A 154 -2.72 10.12 -0.51
C LEU A 154 -4.10 9.59 -0.96
N VAL A 155 -5.20 10.30 -0.66
CA VAL A 155 -6.54 9.95 -1.17
C VAL A 155 -6.55 10.08 -2.70
N GLY A 156 -7.12 9.08 -3.39
CA GLY A 156 -7.14 9.01 -4.85
C GLY A 156 -5.78 8.73 -5.51
N LYS A 157 -4.70 8.55 -4.73
CA LYS A 157 -3.35 8.24 -5.21
C LYS A 157 -2.97 6.77 -4.95
N PRO A 158 -2.15 6.14 -5.81
CA PRO A 158 -1.70 4.77 -5.60
C PRO A 158 -0.86 4.61 -4.33
N LYS A 159 -1.15 3.55 -3.57
CA LYS A 159 -0.41 3.13 -2.36
C LYS A 159 0.03 1.68 -2.58
N ILE A 160 1.32 1.48 -2.84
CA ILE A 160 1.85 0.19 -3.31
C ILE A 160 2.66 -0.45 -2.18
N PHE A 161 2.26 -1.64 -1.76
CA PHE A 161 2.98 -2.44 -0.78
C PHE A 161 3.54 -3.69 -1.46
N ILE A 162 4.85 -3.92 -1.33
CA ILE A 162 5.56 -5.08 -1.87
C ILE A 162 6.15 -5.85 -0.69
N ILE A 163 5.86 -7.14 -0.59
CA ILE A 163 6.27 -7.99 0.54
C ILE A 163 6.98 -9.23 -0.02
N GLN A 164 8.21 -9.47 0.42
CA GLN A 164 9.08 -10.57 -0.02
C GLN A 164 9.80 -11.25 1.14
#